data_AF-A0A7C7NBB2-F1
#
_entry.id   AF-A0A7C7NBB2-F1
#
_cell.length_a   1.000
_cell.length_b   1.000
_cell.length_c   1.000
_cell.angle_alpha   90.00
_cell.angle_beta   90.00
_cell.angle_gamma   90.00
#
_symmetry.space_group_name_H-M   'P 1'
#
loop_
_entity.id
_entity.type
_entity.pdbx_description
1 polymer ?
#
loop_
_entity_poly.entity_id
_entity_poly.type
_entity_poly.pdbx_seq_one_letter_code
_entity_poly.pdbx_strand_id
1 'polypeptide(L)'
;MYLIIISIVWFLSLFPALFLAMFSPMMFDAPGASDSILTIAMVTAIVTYPIAVVLMLILSWVFFAKRKHKAAIASSLIPALWILINIVLWVSIEIFCDGSFTC
;
A
#
# COMPACT_ATOMS: atom_id res chain seq x y z
N MET A 1 11.14 -7.77 20.87
CA MET A 1 9.74 -8.22 20.83
C MET A 1 8.86 -7.39 19.89
N TYR A 2 8.80 -6.05 20.03
CA TYR A 2 7.92 -5.20 19.20
C TYR A 2 8.07 -5.39 17.68
N LEU A 3 9.29 -5.52 17.14
CA LEU A 3 9.51 -5.74 15.70
C LEU A 3 8.94 -7.06 15.19
N ILE A 4 8.92 -8.11 16.02
CA ILE A 4 8.38 -9.42 15.64
C ILE A 4 6.86 -9.31 15.46
N ILE A 5 6.18 -8.68 16.42
CA ILE A 5 4.73 -8.45 16.37
C ILE A 5 4.38 -7.63 15.14
N ILE A 6 5.09 -6.53 14.90
CA ILE A 6 4.85 -5.66 13.73
C ILE A 6 5.13 -6.41 12.42
N SER A 7 6.17 -7.23 12.35
CA SER A 7 6.47 -8.05 11.18
C SER A 7 5.36 -9.05 10.90
N ILE A 8 4.80 -9.71 11.93
CA ILE A 8 3.67 -10.65 11.78
C ILE A 8 2.43 -9.93 11.26
N VAL A 9 2.10 -8.76 11.82
CA VAL A 9 0.95 -7.94 11.36
C VAL A 9 1.12 -7.56 9.89
N TRP A 10 2.30 -7.05 9.51
CA TRP A 10 2.56 -6.68 8.13
C TRP A 10 2.57 -7.88 7.19
N PHE A 11 3.13 -9.01 7.61
CA PHE A 11 3.12 -10.24 6.84
C PHE A 11 1.69 -10.76 6.62
N LEU A 12 0.83 -10.74 7.64
CA LEU A 12 -0.58 -11.11 7.51
C LEU A 12 -1.34 -10.15 6.58
N SER A 13 -0.98 -8.86 6.58
CA SER A 13 -1.59 -7.87 5.68
C SER A 13 -1.26 -8.10 4.20
N LEU A 14 -0.21 -8.86 3.88
CA LEU A 14 0.13 -9.19 2.49
C LEU A 14 -0.94 -10.04 1.82
N PHE A 15 -1.60 -10.95 2.56
CA PHE A 15 -2.62 -11.82 1.97
C PHE A 15 -3.80 -11.05 1.35
N PRO A 16 -4.51 -10.17 2.09
CA PRO A 16 -5.57 -9.35 1.49
C PRO A 16 -5.01 -8.38 0.45
N ALA A 17 -3.79 -7.84 0.65
CA ALA A 17 -3.22 -6.90 -0.31
C ALA A 17 -2.85 -7.54 -1.65
N LEU A 18 -2.30 -8.75 -1.66
CA LEU A 18 -2.00 -9.49 -2.88
C LEU A 18 -3.30 -9.84 -3.63
N PHE A 19 -4.34 -10.21 -2.89
CA PHE A 19 -5.67 -10.42 -3.47
C PHE A 19 -6.17 -9.15 -4.16
N LEU A 20 -6.15 -8.00 -3.48
CA LEU A 20 -6.54 -6.71 -4.06
C LEU A 20 -5.67 -6.32 -5.26
N ALA A 21 -4.35 -6.53 -5.18
CA ALA A 21 -3.44 -6.23 -6.29
C ALA A 21 -3.74 -7.08 -7.52
N MET A 22 -4.10 -8.35 -7.34
CA MET A 22 -4.45 -9.25 -8.45
C MET A 22 -5.71 -8.78 -9.20
N PHE A 23 -6.70 -8.25 -8.49
CA PHE A 23 -7.94 -7.74 -9.10
C PHE A 23 -7.88 -6.25 -9.49
N SER A 24 -6.88 -5.51 -9.02
CA SER A 24 -6.74 -4.07 -9.31
C SER A 24 -6.73 -3.70 -10.81
N PRO A 25 -6.20 -4.50 -11.75
CA PRO A 25 -6.25 -4.14 -13.17
C PRO A 25 -7.68 -4.09 -13.74
N MET A 26 -8.63 -4.82 -13.15
CA MET A 26 -10.04 -4.80 -13.58
C MET A 26 -10.70 -3.43 -13.38
N MET A 27 -10.09 -2.53 -12.60
CA MET A 27 -10.55 -1.14 -12.48
C MET A 27 -10.44 -0.38 -13.81
N PHE A 28 -9.57 -0.83 -14.73
CA PHE A 28 -9.42 -0.25 -16.07
C PHE A 28 -10.43 -0.78 -17.10
N ASP A 29 -11.25 -1.77 -16.75
CA ASP A 29 -12.33 -2.26 -17.65
C ASP A 29 -13.46 -1.22 -17.79
N ALA A 30 -13.51 -0.20 -16.93
CA ALA A 30 -14.43 0.90 -17.03
C ALA A 30 -14.06 1.86 -18.19
N PRO A 31 -15.03 2.31 -19.00
CA PRO A 31 -14.76 3.11 -20.20
C PRO A 31 -14.17 4.48 -19.85
N GLY A 32 -12.93 4.77 -20.27
CA GLY A 32 -12.23 6.02 -19.95
C GLY A 32 -11.40 5.98 -18.66
N ALA A 33 -11.39 4.86 -17.94
CA ALA A 33 -10.58 4.69 -16.72
C ALA A 33 -9.06 4.68 -16.98
N SER A 34 -8.65 4.38 -18.22
CA SER A 34 -7.25 4.43 -18.66
C SER A 34 -6.68 5.85 -18.75
N ASP A 35 -7.54 6.86 -18.90
CA ASP A 35 -7.14 8.26 -18.98
C ASP A 35 -7.22 8.97 -17.60
N SER A 36 -7.86 8.32 -16.63
CA SER A 36 -8.02 8.81 -15.26
C SER A 36 -6.73 8.71 -14.45
N ILE A 37 -6.15 9.87 -14.14
CA ILE A 37 -4.97 9.97 -13.27
C ILE A 37 -5.26 9.33 -11.89
N LEU A 38 -6.48 9.49 -11.37
CA LEU A 38 -6.86 8.95 -10.06
C LEU A 38 -6.95 7.42 -10.07
N THR A 39 -7.51 6.83 -11.12
CA THR A 39 -7.61 5.37 -11.26
C THR A 39 -6.22 4.76 -11.44
N ILE A 40 -5.35 5.38 -12.25
CA ILE A 40 -3.96 4.97 -12.39
C ILE A 40 -3.23 5.06 -11.05
N ALA A 41 -3.38 6.16 -10.32
CA ALA A 41 -2.77 6.35 -9.01
C ALA A 41 -3.25 5.30 -8.00
N MET A 42 -4.53 4.94 -8.01
CA MET A 42 -5.08 3.92 -7.11
C MET A 42 -4.55 2.52 -7.44
N VAL A 43 -4.60 2.10 -8.70
CA VAL A 43 -4.09 0.78 -9.10
C VAL A 43 -2.59 0.66 -8.80
N THR A 44 -1.81 1.70 -9.08
CA THR A 44 -0.37 1.72 -8.77
C THR A 44 -0.12 1.68 -7.26
N ALA A 45 -0.90 2.37 -6.44
CA ALA A 45 -0.79 2.32 -4.97
C ALA A 45 -1.10 0.93 -4.40
N ILE A 46 -2.12 0.24 -4.93
CA ILE A 46 -2.49 -1.12 -4.52
C ILE A 46 -1.39 -2.12 -4.90
N VAL A 47 -0.90 -2.06 -6.14
CA VAL A 47 0.14 -2.99 -6.64
C VAL A 47 1.49 -2.77 -5.94
N THR A 48 1.83 -1.52 -5.62
CA THR A 48 3.10 -1.22 -4.94
C THR A 48 3.07 -1.51 -3.44
N TYR A 49 1.90 -1.59 -2.81
CA TYR A 49 1.75 -1.92 -1.39
C TYR A 49 2.48 -3.20 -0.96
N PRO A 50 2.24 -4.39 -1.57
CA PRO A 50 2.90 -5.62 -1.15
C PRO A 50 4.43 -5.53 -1.30
N ILE A 51 4.90 -4.84 -2.35
CA ILE A 51 6.34 -4.61 -2.58
C ILE A 51 6.91 -3.73 -1.46
N ALA A 52 6.23 -2.63 -1.14
CA ALA A 52 6.63 -1.71 -0.08
C ALA A 52 6.68 -2.42 1.29
N VAL A 53 5.69 -3.25 1.62
CA VAL A 53 5.67 -4.04 2.85
C VAL A 53 6.89 -4.95 2.95
N VAL A 54 7.19 -5.73 1.92
CA VAL A 54 8.34 -6.66 1.94
C VAL A 54 9.66 -5.90 2.09
N LEU A 55 9.86 -4.83 1.31
CA LEU A 55 11.08 -4.00 1.38
C LEU A 55 11.26 -3.39 2.77
N MET A 56 10.20 -2.85 3.36
CA MET A 56 10.27 -2.20 4.67
C MET A 56 10.44 -3.19 5.81
N LEU A 57 9.89 -4.40 5.68
CA LEU A 57 10.11 -5.49 6.62
C LEU A 57 11.59 -5.89 6.62
N ILE A 58 12.20 -6.10 5.45
CA ILE A 58 13.64 -6.39 5.32
C ILE A 58 14.49 -5.24 5.90
N LEU A 59 14.20 -3.99 5.51
CA LEU A 59 14.94 -2.81 5.99
C LEU A 59 14.85 -2.64 7.51
N SER A 60 13.69 -2.94 8.11
CA SER A 60 13.50 -2.86 9.57
C SER A 60 14.45 -3.81 10.30
N TRP A 61 14.59 -5.05 9.83
CA TRP A 61 15.52 -6.02 10.39
C TRP A 61 16.98 -5.63 10.15
N VAL A 62 17.32 -5.08 8.98
CA VAL A 62 18.67 -4.57 8.69
C VAL A 62 19.06 -3.41 9.63
N PHE A 63 18.16 -2.46 9.88
CA PHE A 63 18.42 -1.36 10.82
C PHE A 63 18.49 -1.83 12.27
N PHE A 64 17.71 -2.84 12.63
CA PHE A 64 17.80 -3.48 13.94
C PHE A 64 19.17 -4.16 14.14
N ALA A 65 19.67 -4.88 13.14
CA ALA A 65 21.00 -5.50 13.17
C ALA A 65 22.12 -4.44 13.31
N LYS A 66 21.95 -3.26 12.70
CA LYS A 66 22.88 -2.11 12.83
C LYS A 66 22.73 -1.32 14.14
N ARG A 67 21.98 -1.83 15.13
CA ARG A 67 21.66 -1.16 16.42
C ARG A 67 20.98 0.22 16.28
N LYS A 68 20.41 0.53 15.11
CA LYS A 68 19.69 1.79 14.83
C LYS A 68 18.20 1.62 15.14
N HIS A 69 17.86 1.49 16.42
CA HIS A 69 16.48 1.18 16.86
C HIS A 69 15.44 2.21 16.40
N LYS A 70 15.77 3.52 16.39
CA LYS A 70 14.87 4.57 15.88
C LYS A 70 14.55 4.40 14.40
N ALA A 71 15.55 4.06 13.58
CA ALA A 71 15.38 3.84 12.16
C ALA A 71 14.57 2.56 11.88
N ALA A 72 14.79 1.48 12.65
CA ALA A 72 14.00 0.26 12.53
C ALA A 72 12.50 0.48 12.82
N ILE A 73 12.18 1.31 13.82
CA ILE A 73 10.79 1.69 14.13
C ILE A 73 10.22 2.54 12.99
N ALA A 74 10.96 3.55 12.53
CA ALA A 74 10.51 4.41 11.43
C ALA A 74 10.23 3.61 10.15
N SER A 75 11.10 2.67 9.77
CA SER A 75 10.87 1.81 8.60
C SER A 75 9.64 0.91 8.79
N SER A 76 9.35 0.48 10.01
CA SER A 76 8.19 -0.37 10.29
C SER A 76 6.85 0.37 10.23
N LEU A 77 6.87 1.71 10.26
CA LEU A 77 5.70 2.58 10.13
C LEU A 77 5.39 2.95 8.68
N ILE A 78 6.35 2.81 7.77
CA ILE A 78 6.17 3.18 6.35
C ILE A 78 5.02 2.40 5.68
N PRO A 79 4.81 1.10 5.91
CA PRO A 79 3.67 0.40 5.35
C PRO A 79 2.31 0.99 5.79
N ALA A 80 2.22 1.55 7.00
CA ALA A 80 1.01 2.22 7.47
C ALA A 80 0.72 3.50 6.68
N LEU A 81 1.76 4.24 6.27
CA LEU A 81 1.61 5.40 5.38
C LEU A 81 1.04 4.97 4.03
N TRP A 82 1.42 3.79 3.54
CA TRP A 82 0.91 3.27 2.28
C TRP A 82 -0.58 2.91 2.35
N ILE A 83 -1.04 2.40 3.50
CA ILE A 83 -2.49 2.23 3.77
C ILE A 83 -3.20 3.58 3.71
N LEU A 84 -2.65 4.61 4.36
CA LEU A 84 -3.25 5.94 4.36
C LEU A 84 -3.36 6.53 2.94
N ILE A 85 -2.33 6.36 2.11
CA ILE A 85 -2.38 6.79 0.70
C ILE A 85 -3.51 6.09 -0.05
N ASN A 86 -3.66 4.78 0.12
CA ASN A 86 -4.75 4.02 -0.52
C ASN A 86 -6.13 4.53 -0.07
N ILE A 87 -6.31 4.82 1.23
CA ILE A 87 -7.56 5.37 1.76
C ILE A 87 -7.84 6.76 1.16
N VAL A 88 -6.84 7.64 1.09
CA VAL A 88 -6.99 8.99 0.54
C VAL A 88 -7.35 8.94 -0.94
N LEU A 89 -6.71 8.07 -1.72
CA LEU A 89 -7.04 7.89 -3.14
C LEU A 89 -8.47 7.38 -3.33
N TRP A 90 -8.89 6.41 -2.51
CA TRP A 90 -10.25 5.88 -2.56
C TRP A 90 -11.30 6.95 -2.23
N VAL A 91 -11.07 7.73 -1.17
CA VAL A 91 -11.93 8.87 -0.80
C VAL A 91 -11.94 9.95 -1.88
N SER A 92 -10.80 10.17 -2.55
CA SER A 92 -10.73 11.15 -3.65
C SER A 92 -11.59 10.72 -4.84
N ILE A 93 -11.59 9.43 -5.19
CA ILE A 93 -12.46 8.90 -6.26
C ILE A 93 -13.93 9.04 -5.87
N GLU A 94 -14.29 8.76 -4.61
CA GLU A 94 -15.67 8.93 -4.12
C GLU A 94 -16.14 10.39 -4.23
N ILE A 95 -15.31 11.35 -3.80
CA ILE A 95 -15.69 12.77 -3.74
C ILE A 95 -15.65 13.44 -5.12
N PHE A 96 -14.61 13.19 -5.91
CA PHE A 96 -14.38 13.90 -7.17
C PHE A 96 -14.99 13.19 -8.39
N CYS A 97 -15.15 11.88 -8.33
CA CYS A 97 -15.63 11.06 -9.44
C CYS A 97 -17.01 10.43 -9.18
N ASP A 98 -17.67 10.77 -8.06
CA ASP A 98 -18.98 10.21 -7.65
C ASP A 98 -18.96 8.66 -7.61
N GLY A 99 -17.81 8.09 -7.22
CA GLY A 99 -17.56 6.65 -7.20
C GLY A 99 -17.29 6.03 -8.58
N SER A 100 -17.24 6.81 -9.66
CA SER A 100 -16.83 6.34 -10.99
C SER A 100 -15.31 6.31 -11.12
N PHE A 101 -14.78 5.29 -11.81
CA PHE A 101 -13.34 5.23 -12.16
C PHE A 101 -12.98 6.12 -13.37
N THR A 102 -13.95 6.89 -13.85
CA THR A 102 -13.82 7.80 -15.00
C THR A 102 -13.80 9.23 -14.47
N CYS A 103 -12.58 9.70 -14.23
CA CYS A 103 -12.21 11.10 -14.05
C CYS A 103 -11.10 11.39 -15.07
#